data_AF-A0A951B9M7-F1
#
_entry.id   AF-A0A951B9M7-F1
#
_cell.length_a   1.000
_cell.length_b   1.000
_cell.length_c   1.000
_cell.angle_alpha   90.00
_cell.angle_beta   90.00
_cell.angle_gamma   90.00
#
_symmetry.space_group_name_H-M   'P 1'
#
loop_
_entity.id
_entity.type
_entity.pdbx_description
1 polymer ?
#
loop_
_entity_poly.entity_id
_entity_poly.type
_entity_poly.pdbx_seq_one_letter_code
_entity_poly.pdbx_strand_id
1 'polypeptide(L)'
;MKDTSTTGEFSELRIGVLALQGDYDAHRVVLERLGAKVIFVRDSTALAGLDAVVIPGGESSTFLKFLERGGFLEALRRFVQQKPAFGTCAGAILLSN
;
A
#
# COMPACT_ATOMS: atom_id res chain seq x y z
N MET A 1 5.96 28.10 32.20
CA MET A 1 4.53 27.70 32.23
C MET A 1 3.85 28.43 31.09
N LYS A 2 3.46 27.86 29.95
CA LYS A 2 3.24 26.48 29.47
C LYS A 2 3.68 26.45 27.99
N ASP A 3 4.62 25.60 27.63
CA ASP A 3 4.40 24.34 26.88
C ASP A 3 4.06 24.49 25.39
N THR A 4 5.07 24.16 24.57
CA THR A 4 5.02 23.22 23.44
C THR A 4 3.87 23.31 22.45
N SER A 5 4.19 23.80 21.24
CA SER A 5 3.66 23.21 20.00
C SER A 5 4.71 23.31 18.90
N THR A 6 5.70 22.43 18.97
CA THR A 6 6.39 21.94 17.78
C THR A 6 5.36 21.19 16.95
N THR A 7 4.57 21.89 16.14
CA THR A 7 3.84 21.25 15.05
C THR A 7 4.89 20.96 13.98
N GLY A 8 5.58 19.84 14.12
CA GLY A 8 6.32 19.29 12.99
C GLY A 8 5.33 19.16 11.83
N GLU A 9 5.72 19.64 10.64
CA GLU A 9 5.05 19.27 9.41
C GLU A 9 5.10 17.74 9.30
N PHE A 10 4.08 17.05 9.80
CA PHE A 10 3.83 15.68 9.39
C PHE A 10 3.34 15.80 7.95
N SER A 11 4.26 15.66 6.99
CA SER A 11 3.88 15.41 5.60
C SER A 11 2.87 14.26 5.63
N GLU A 12 1.63 14.54 5.22
CA GLU A 12 0.51 13.60 5.23
C GLU A 12 0.95 12.25 4.64
N LEU A 13 1.15 11.22 5.47
CA LEU A 13 1.70 9.92 5.04
C LEU A 13 0.77 9.29 3.99
N ARG A 14 1.29 9.04 2.79
CA ARG A 14 0.51 8.50 1.66
C ARG A 14 0.74 7.00 1.56
N ILE A 15 -0.23 6.21 1.99
CA ILE A 15 -0.15 4.75 1.98
C ILE A 15 -1.02 4.20 0.87
N GLY A 16 -0.40 3.46 -0.05
CA GLY A 16 -1.13 2.73 -1.08
C GLY A 16 -1.78 1.48 -0.51
N VAL A 17 -3.02 1.19 -0.88
CA VAL A 17 -3.65 -0.12 -0.63
C VAL A 17 -4.01 -0.72 -1.99
N LEU A 18 -3.47 -1.90 -2.30
CA LEU A 18 -3.82 -2.60 -3.53
C LEU A 18 -5.31 -2.96 -3.54
N ALA A 19 -6.07 -2.38 -4.47
CA ALA A 19 -7.52 -2.47 -4.54
C ALA A 19 -7.98 -3.25 -5.78
N LEU A 20 -7.39 -4.43 -6.00
CA LEU A 20 -7.69 -5.32 -7.12
C LEU A 20 -8.80 -6.32 -6.77
N GLN A 21 -8.72 -6.92 -5.58
CA GLN A 21 -9.66 -7.89 -5.02
C GLN A 21 -9.39 -8.02 -3.51
N GLY A 22 -10.37 -8.48 -2.72
CA GLY A 22 -10.19 -8.73 -1.28
C GLY A 22 -10.65 -7.59 -0.35
N ASP A 23 -10.28 -7.69 0.93
CA ASP A 23 -10.76 -6.83 2.03
C ASP A 23 -9.94 -5.53 2.19
N TYR A 24 -9.74 -4.80 1.08
CA TYR A 24 -8.93 -3.58 1.07
C TYR A 24 -9.59 -2.42 1.86
N ASP A 25 -10.91 -2.43 2.04
CA ASP A 25 -11.62 -1.35 2.74
C ASP A 25 -11.37 -1.38 4.25
N ALA A 26 -11.26 -2.58 4.85
CA ALA A 26 -10.86 -2.72 6.25
C ALA A 26 -9.46 -2.10 6.50
N HIS A 27 -8.52 -2.32 5.58
CA HIS A 27 -7.21 -1.69 5.63
C HIS A 27 -7.29 -0.16 5.54
N ARG A 28 -8.12 0.38 4.63
CA ARG A 28 -8.34 1.83 4.52
C ARG A 28 -8.80 2.42 5.86
N VAL A 29 -9.86 1.85 6.45
CA VAL A 29 -10.45 2.36 7.68
C VAL A 29 -9.44 2.44 8.82
N VAL A 30 -8.59 1.42 8.96
CA VAL A 30 -7.56 1.41 10.01
C VAL A 30 -6.46 2.44 9.73
N LEU A 31 -5.97 2.54 8.50
CA LEU A 31 -4.91 3.47 8.13
C LEU A 31 -5.35 4.94 8.26
N GLU A 32 -6.59 5.27 7.85
CA GLU A 32 -7.15 6.61 8.02
C GLU A 32 -7.33 6.97 9.50
N ARG A 33 -7.73 6.02 10.34
CA ARG A 33 -7.79 6.22 11.81
C ARG A 33 -6.42 6.49 12.44
N LEU A 34 -5.35 6.00 11.82
CA LEU A 34 -3.97 6.25 12.23
C LEU A 34 -3.40 7.56 11.65
N GLY A 35 -4.19 8.32 10.88
CA GLY A 35 -3.80 9.61 10.32
C GLY A 35 -3.06 9.53 8.97
N ALA A 36 -3.03 8.35 8.33
CA ALA A 36 -2.49 8.22 6.98
C ALA A 36 -3.55 8.53 5.91
N LYS A 37 -3.11 9.09 4.80
CA LYS A 37 -3.91 9.21 3.59
C LYS A 37 -3.81 7.95 2.76
N VAL A 38 -4.94 7.31 2.54
CA VAL A 38 -5.02 6.07 1.77
C VAL A 38 -5.24 6.39 0.30
N ILE A 39 -4.43 5.76 -0.56
CA ILE A 39 -4.59 5.80 -2.01
C ILE A 39 -4.87 4.38 -2.49
N PHE A 40 -5.98 4.17 -3.19
CA PHE A 40 -6.24 2.86 -3.79
C PHE A 40 -5.38 2.66 -5.04
N VAL A 41 -4.57 1.61 -5.01
CA VAL A 41 -3.64 1.27 -6.09
C VAL A 41 -4.29 0.21 -6.97
N ARG A 42 -4.63 0.58 -8.21
CA ARG A 42 -5.23 -0.32 -9.22
C ARG A 42 -4.34 -0.53 -10.44
N ASP A 43 -3.29 0.27 -10.57
CA ASP A 43 -2.29 0.21 -11.63
C ASP A 43 -0.96 0.77 -11.13
N SER A 44 0.09 0.63 -11.94
CA SER A 44 1.45 1.01 -11.58
C SER A 44 1.66 2.52 -11.39
N THR A 45 0.86 3.37 -12.03
CA THR A 45 1.02 4.83 -11.93
C THR A 45 0.65 5.34 -10.54
N ALA A 46 -0.29 4.66 -9.88
CA ALA A 46 -0.71 4.96 -8.51
C ALA A 46 0.37 4.68 -7.45
N LEU A 47 1.47 4.00 -7.80
CA LEU A 47 2.62 3.81 -6.92
C LEU A 47 3.46 5.09 -6.75
N ALA A 48 3.34 6.04 -7.69
CA ALA A 48 4.11 7.26 -7.67
C ALA A 48 3.71 8.15 -6.47
N GLY A 49 4.70 8.61 -5.71
CA GLY A 49 4.48 9.52 -4.59
C GLY A 49 3.90 8.89 -3.32
N LEU A 50 3.78 7.56 -3.26
CA LEU A 50 3.43 6.83 -2.04
C LEU A 50 4.65 6.65 -1.12
N ASP A 51 4.43 6.67 0.18
CA ASP A 51 5.46 6.42 1.20
C ASP A 51 5.57 4.93 1.55
N ALA A 52 4.46 4.20 1.48
CA ALA A 52 4.39 2.76 1.73
C ALA A 52 3.25 2.11 0.94
N VAL A 53 3.25 0.78 0.87
CA VAL A 53 2.17 0.00 0.23
C VAL A 53 1.67 -1.14 1.11
N VAL A 54 0.36 -1.36 1.09
CA VAL A 54 -0.32 -2.52 1.69
C VAL A 54 -0.84 -3.42 0.58
N ILE A 55 -0.52 -4.70 0.69
CA ILE A 55 -0.96 -5.75 -0.22
C ILE A 55 -1.92 -6.65 0.57
N PRO A 56 -3.24 -6.43 0.45
CA PRO A 56 -4.22 -7.19 1.20
C PRO A 56 -4.29 -8.66 0.73
N GLY A 57 -4.90 -9.50 1.55
CA GLY A 57 -5.19 -10.89 1.20
C GLY A 57 -6.28 -11.02 0.12
N GLY A 58 -6.30 -12.19 -0.52
CA GLY A 58 -7.30 -12.59 -1.52
C GLY A 58 -6.88 -13.88 -2.23
N GLU A 59 -7.48 -14.16 -3.38
CA GLU A 59 -7.13 -15.31 -4.21
C GLU A 59 -5.80 -15.04 -4.96
N SER A 60 -4.72 -15.68 -4.52
CA SER A 60 -3.36 -15.46 -5.04
C SER A 60 -3.25 -15.67 -6.56
N SER A 61 -3.99 -16.63 -7.10
CA SER A 61 -4.07 -16.94 -8.53
C SER A 61 -4.68 -15.81 -9.36
N THR A 62 -5.62 -15.06 -8.77
CA THR A 62 -6.30 -13.94 -9.40
C THR A 62 -5.45 -12.68 -9.34
N PHE A 63 -4.79 -12.45 -8.21
CA PHE A 63 -3.85 -11.35 -8.02
C PHE A 63 -2.69 -11.39 -9.01
N LEU A 64 -2.05 -12.55 -9.19
CA LEU A 64 -0.91 -12.70 -10.11
C LEU A 64 -1.30 -12.40 -11.56
N LYS A 65 -2.43 -12.95 -12.04
CA LYS A 65 -2.95 -12.69 -13.39
C LYS A 65 -3.23 -11.22 -13.67
N PHE A 66 -3.58 -10.45 -12.63
CA PHE A 66 -3.83 -9.02 -12.77
C PHE A 66 -2.52 -8.22 -12.72
N LEU A 67 -1.60 -8.59 -11.83
CA LEU A 67 -0.32 -7.91 -11.66
C LEU A 67 0.63 -8.15 -12.84
N GLU A 68 0.56 -9.31 -13.50
CA GLU A 68 1.32 -9.62 -14.73
C GLU A 68 0.88 -8.77 -15.92
N ARG A 69 -0.29 -8.12 -15.85
CA ARG A 69 -0.76 -7.23 -16.92
C ARG A 69 -0.11 -5.85 -16.80
N GLY A 70 0.43 -5.36 -17.91
CA GLY A 70 0.90 -3.98 -18.03
C GLY A 70 2.14 -3.63 -17.18
N GLY A 71 2.93 -4.62 -16.76
CA GLY A 71 4.18 -4.40 -16.01
C GLY A 71 3.98 -3.91 -14.57
N PHE A 72 2.77 -4.09 -14.02
CA PHE A 72 2.46 -3.65 -12.67
C PHE A 72 3.22 -4.46 -11.62
N LEU A 73 3.40 -5.77 -11.82
CA LEU A 73 4.21 -6.60 -10.94
C LEU A 73 5.65 -6.09 -10.82
N GLU A 74 6.30 -5.74 -11.93
CA GLU A 74 7.66 -5.20 -11.96
C GLU A 74 7.75 -3.85 -11.26
N ALA A 75 6.76 -2.97 -11.48
CA ALA A 75 6.68 -1.69 -10.79
C ALA A 75 6.53 -1.88 -9.27
N LEU A 76 5.69 -2.82 -8.85
CA LEU A 76 5.49 -3.17 -7.46
C LEU A 76 6.76 -3.77 -6.84
N ARG A 77 7.43 -4.71 -7.54
CA ARG A 77 8.72 -5.28 -7.12
C ARG A 77 9.77 -4.19 -6.88
N ARG A 78 9.89 -3.22 -7.79
CA ARG A 78 10.81 -2.08 -7.63
C ARG A 78 10.42 -1.21 -6.45
N PHE A 79 9.13 -0.96 -6.24
CA PHE A 79 8.63 -0.17 -5.12
C PHE A 79 9.00 -0.82 -3.78
N VAL A 80 8.71 -2.10 -3.60
CA VAL A 80 8.93 -2.81 -2.31
C VAL A 80 10.41 -2.99 -1.98
N GLN A 81 11.31 -2.88 -2.97
CA GLN A 81 12.76 -2.84 -2.75
C GLN A 81 13.24 -1.49 -2.18
N GLN A 82 12.48 -0.42 -2.38
CA GLN A 82 12.87 0.95 -2.01
C GLN A 82 12.06 1.50 -0.84
N LYS A 83 10.84 1.01 -0.65
CA LYS A 83 9.85 1.56 0.27
C LYS A 83 9.14 0.45 1.06
N PRO A 84 8.68 0.75 2.30
CA PRO A 84 7.99 -0.22 3.12
C PRO A 84 6.77 -0.84 2.43
N ALA A 85 6.64 -2.16 2.62
CA ALA A 85 5.50 -2.93 2.14
C ALA A 85 4.94 -3.79 3.27
N PHE A 86 3.61 -3.88 3.35
CA PHE A 86 2.92 -4.75 4.30
C PHE A 86 1.97 -5.68 3.58
N GLY A 87 2.30 -6.98 3.55
CA GLY A 87 1.47 -8.02 2.94
C GLY A 87 0.68 -8.80 3.99
N THR A 88 -0.60 -9.05 3.72
CA THR A 88 -1.43 -9.96 4.54
C THR A 88 -1.88 -11.17 3.73
N CYS A 89 -1.85 -12.37 4.33
CA CYS A 89 -2.24 -13.63 3.68
C CYS A 89 -1.58 -13.83 2.30
N ALA A 90 -2.33 -13.80 1.19
CA ALA A 90 -1.80 -13.89 -0.17
C ALA A 90 -0.80 -12.77 -0.51
N GLY A 91 -0.95 -11.58 0.07
CA GLY A 91 0.01 -10.50 -0.09
C GLY A 91 1.38 -10.82 0.52
N ALA A 92 1.41 -11.56 1.64
CA ALA A 92 2.67 -12.01 2.23
C ALA A 92 3.37 -13.06 1.36
N ILE A 93 2.60 -13.97 0.75
CA ILE A 93 3.12 -14.94 -0.22
C ILE A 93 3.74 -14.21 -1.43
N LEU A 94 3.07 -13.17 -1.92
CA LEU A 94 3.56 -12.37 -3.05
C LEU A 94 4.85 -11.62 -2.73
N LEU A 95 5.03 -11.17 -1.49
CA LEU A 95 6.27 -10.52 -1.03
C LEU A 95 7.42 -11.51 -0.79
N SER A 96 7.12 -12.80 -0.63
CA SER A 96 8.11 -13.84 -0.32
C SER A 96 8.93 -14.31 -1.54
N ASN A 97 8.62 -13.85 -2.75
CA ASN A 97 9.11 -14.41 -4.02
C ASN A 97 9.43 -13.32 -5.06
#